data_AF-A0A382M6X3-F1
#
_entry.id   AF-A0A382M6X3-F1
#
_cell.length_a   1.000
_cell.length_b   1.000
_cell.length_c   1.000
_cell.angle_alpha   90.00
_cell.angle_beta   90.00
_cell.angle_gamma   90.00
#
_symmetry.space_group_name_H-M   'P 1'
#
loop_
_entity.id
_entity.type
_entity.pdbx_description
1 polymer ?
#
loop_
_entity_poly.entity_id
_entity_poly.type
_entity_poly.pdbx_seq_one_letter_code
_entity_poly.pdbx_strand_id
1 'polypeptide(L)'
;MRICSFLYFLIATLLLVPPVHAQWSTVPADSTRQDFRRRLMQALELTPDQQDTLRQLRGFLQLDMRALRTLVEDGDILAEEGRLRYGEAIDLYRVTRD
;
A
#
# COMPACT_ATOMS: atom_id res chain seq x y z
N MET A 1 -51.99 14.41 -10.71
CA MET A 1 -50.53 14.63 -10.66
C MET A 1 -50.04 14.41 -9.22
N ARG A 2 -49.67 13.17 -8.84
CA ARG A 2 -49.20 12.83 -7.46
C ARG A 2 -48.06 11.79 -7.44
N ILE A 3 -47.46 11.48 -8.60
CA ILE A 3 -46.43 10.43 -8.73
C ILE A 3 -45.02 10.99 -8.49
N CYS A 4 -44.77 12.28 -8.74
CA CYS A 4 -43.44 12.88 -8.59
C CYS A 4 -42.99 13.04 -7.13
N SER A 5 -43.92 13.07 -6.16
CA SER A 5 -43.57 13.27 -4.74
C SER A 5 -43.01 12.00 -4.08
N PHE A 6 -43.42 10.81 -4.54
CA PHE A 6 -42.91 9.53 -4.01
C PHE A 6 -41.47 9.25 -4.48
N LEU A 7 -41.13 9.65 -5.70
CA LEU A 7 -39.77 9.53 -6.25
C LEU A 7 -38.77 10.40 -5.46
N TYR A 8 -39.16 11.63 -5.10
CA TYR A 8 -38.33 12.50 -4.26
C TYR A 8 -38.14 11.94 -2.85
N PHE A 9 -39.19 11.34 -2.27
CA PHE A 9 -39.10 10.75 -0.94
C PHE A 9 -38.18 9.52 -0.91
N LEU A 10 -38.16 8.73 -1.99
CA LEU A 10 -37.32 7.54 -2.12
C LEU A 10 -35.84 7.87 -2.40
N ILE A 11 -35.56 8.99 -3.07
CA ILE A 11 -34.20 9.50 -3.26
C ILE A 11 -33.66 10.10 -1.95
N ALA A 12 -34.50 10.81 -1.19
CA ALA A 12 -34.13 11.40 0.08
C ALA A 12 -33.75 10.35 1.14
N THR A 13 -34.42 9.19 1.16
CA THR A 13 -34.07 8.09 2.07
C THR A 13 -32.80 7.35 1.65
N LEU A 14 -32.49 7.26 0.35
CA LEU A 14 -31.23 6.68 -0.15
C LEU A 14 -30.00 7.56 0.18
N LEU A 15 -30.17 8.88 0.28
CA LEU A 15 -29.09 9.81 0.64
C LEU A 15 -28.84 9.93 2.15
N LEU A 16 -29.72 9.35 2.98
CA LEU A 16 -29.60 9.35 4.44
C LEU A 16 -29.07 8.01 5.01
N VAL A 17 -28.54 7.14 4.16
CA VAL A 17 -27.74 6.00 4.64
C VAL A 17 -26.33 6.52 4.82
N PRO A 18 -25.83 6.66 6.07
CA PRO A 18 -24.43 6.99 6.27
C PRO A 18 -23.60 5.92 5.55
N PRO A 19 -22.49 6.29 4.88
CA PRO A 19 -21.60 5.28 4.34
C PRO A 19 -21.25 4.35 5.49
N VAL A 20 -21.47 3.06 5.29
CA VAL A 20 -20.92 2.02 6.15
C VAL A 20 -19.40 2.16 6.01
N HIS A 21 -18.83 3.12 6.72
CA HIS A 21 -17.42 3.16 7.00
C HIS A 21 -17.15 1.82 7.61
N ALA A 22 -16.36 1.01 6.88
CA ALA A 22 -15.79 -0.23 7.36
C ALA A 22 -15.59 -0.11 8.86
N GLN A 23 -16.29 -0.91 9.65
CA GLN A 23 -16.15 -0.88 11.09
C GLN A 23 -14.76 -1.45 11.37
N TRP A 24 -13.76 -0.58 11.42
CA TRP A 24 -12.40 -0.92 11.83
C TRP A 24 -12.53 -1.47 13.25
N SER A 25 -12.34 -2.77 13.37
CA SER A 25 -12.31 -3.48 14.64
C SER A 25 -11.41 -2.74 15.62
N THR A 26 -11.92 -2.40 16.80
CA THR A 26 -11.21 -1.74 17.89
C THR A 26 -10.27 -2.67 18.65
N VAL A 27 -10.01 -3.88 18.13
CA VAL A 27 -8.91 -4.74 18.57
C VAL A 27 -7.60 -4.00 18.30
N PRO A 28 -6.68 -3.85 19.27
CA PRO A 28 -5.44 -3.12 19.05
C PRO A 28 -4.71 -3.74 17.86
N ALA A 29 -4.60 -2.99 16.77
CA ALA A 29 -4.07 -3.46 15.49
C ALA A 29 -2.63 -4.00 15.60
N ASP A 30 -1.92 -3.69 16.69
CA ASP A 30 -0.55 -4.09 16.92
C ASP A 30 -0.39 -5.57 17.31
N SER A 31 -1.27 -6.17 18.12
CA SER A 31 -1.10 -7.57 18.54
C SER A 31 -1.29 -8.53 17.36
N THR A 32 -2.37 -8.33 16.59
CA THR A 32 -2.66 -9.11 15.39
C THR A 32 -1.58 -8.96 14.31
N ARG A 33 -1.06 -7.74 14.13
CA ARG A 33 0.02 -7.46 13.17
C ARG A 33 1.34 -8.08 13.59
N GLN A 34 1.68 -8.03 14.88
CA GLN A 34 2.89 -8.66 15.42
C GLN A 34 2.81 -10.19 15.35
N ASP A 35 1.64 -10.77 15.66
CA ASP A 35 1.42 -12.21 15.56
C ASP A 35 1.47 -12.70 14.11
N PHE A 36 0.87 -11.96 13.17
CA PHE A 36 0.99 -12.24 11.74
C PHE A 36 2.45 -12.20 11.29
N ARG A 37 3.19 -11.14 11.68
CA ARG A 37 4.61 -11.03 11.37
C ARG A 37 5.39 -12.22 11.93
N ARG A 38 5.15 -12.61 13.19
CA ARG A 38 5.82 -13.75 13.82
C ARG A 38 5.55 -15.06 13.06
N ARG A 39 4.29 -15.33 12.69
CA ARG A 39 3.90 -16.52 11.90
C ARG A 39 4.53 -16.51 10.50
N LEU A 40 4.59 -15.36 9.86
CA LEU A 40 5.24 -15.21 8.56
C LEU A 40 6.75 -15.47 8.65
N MET A 41 7.42 -14.98 9.70
CA MET A 41 8.83 -15.27 9.94
C MET A 41 9.09 -16.76 10.16
N GLN A 42 8.21 -17.44 10.90
CA GLN A 42 8.29 -18.89 11.11
C GLN A 42 8.06 -19.67 9.81
N ALA A 43 7.07 -19.27 9.01
CA ALA A 43 6.74 -19.94 7.76
C ALA A 43 7.80 -19.76 6.66
N LEU A 44 8.55 -18.65 6.70
CA LEU A 44 9.61 -18.36 5.73
C LEU A 44 10.97 -18.95 6.13
N GLU A 45 11.11 -19.51 7.34
CA GLU A 45 12.35 -20.09 7.89
C GLU A 45 13.61 -19.22 7.67
N LEU A 46 13.45 -17.90 7.63
CA LEU A 46 14.54 -17.00 7.28
C LEU A 46 15.61 -17.00 8.37
N THR A 47 16.84 -17.29 7.98
CA THR A 47 18.00 -17.16 8.88
C THR A 47 18.17 -15.70 9.30
N PRO A 48 18.75 -15.42 10.48
CA PRO A 48 19.03 -14.04 10.91
C PRO A 48 19.76 -13.23 9.83
N ASP A 49 20.74 -13.83 9.15
CA ASP A 49 21.51 -13.20 8.07
C ASP A 49 20.63 -12.83 6.87
N GLN A 50 19.67 -13.69 6.49
CA GLN A 50 18.72 -13.39 5.42
C GLN A 50 17.78 -12.23 5.81
N GLN A 51 17.43 -12.11 7.09
CA GLN A 51 16.60 -11.00 7.57
C GLN A 51 17.36 -9.67 7.54
N ASP A 52 18.64 -9.68 7.91
CA ASP A 52 19.49 -8.51 7.85
C ASP A 52 19.73 -8.09 6.39
N THR A 53 19.96 -9.05 5.51
CA THR A 53 20.06 -8.84 4.06
C THR A 53 18.78 -8.21 3.50
N LEU A 54 17.59 -8.73 3.84
CA LEU A 54 16.32 -8.14 3.41
C LEU A 54 16.09 -6.73 3.98
N ARG A 55 16.55 -6.47 5.21
CA ARG A 55 16.48 -5.13 5.81
C ARG A 55 17.35 -4.15 5.02
N GLN A 56 18.55 -4.57 4.65
CA GLN A 56 19.48 -3.78 3.87
C GLN A 56 18.96 -3.53 2.45
N LEU A 57 18.48 -4.57 1.77
CA LEU A 57 17.90 -4.49 0.42
C LEU A 57 16.72 -3.51 0.38
N ARG A 58 15.84 -3.58 1.39
CA ARG A 58 14.74 -2.63 1.53
C ARG A 58 15.24 -1.20 1.74
N GLY A 59 16.31 -1.01 2.50
CA GLY A 59 16.93 0.29 2.73
C GLY A 59 17.44 0.91 1.42
N PHE A 60 18.14 0.13 0.60
CA PHE A 60 18.63 0.58 -0.71
C PHE A 60 17.50 0.91 -1.66
N LEU A 61 16.51 0.02 -1.79
CA LEU A 61 15.33 0.29 -2.60
C LEU A 61 14.65 1.60 -2.16
N GLN A 62 14.46 1.83 -0.86
CA GLN A 62 13.85 3.07 -0.37
C GLN A 62 14.64 4.33 -0.73
N LEU A 63 15.97 4.24 -0.73
CA LEU A 63 16.84 5.35 -1.09
C LEU A 63 16.73 5.65 -2.58
N ASP A 64 16.79 4.62 -3.42
CA ASP A 64 16.66 4.75 -4.88
C ASP A 64 15.28 5.31 -5.26
N MET A 65 14.20 4.81 -4.64
CA MET A 65 12.85 5.32 -4.86
C MET A 65 12.72 6.80 -4.48
N ARG A 66 13.40 7.25 -3.41
CA ARG A 66 13.39 8.67 -3.02
C ARG A 66 14.15 9.53 -4.01
N ALA A 67 15.33 9.11 -4.42
CA ALA A 67 16.12 9.83 -5.42
C ALA A 67 15.32 9.99 -6.73
N LEU A 68 14.68 8.90 -7.19
CA LEU A 68 13.87 8.93 -8.40
C LEU A 68 12.66 9.85 -8.27
N ARG A 69 12.04 9.92 -7.08
CA ARG A 69 10.95 10.85 -6.80
C ARG A 69 11.41 12.29 -6.93
N THR A 70 12.56 12.62 -6.32
CA THR A 70 13.14 13.95 -6.39
C THR A 70 13.41 14.37 -7.84
N LEU A 71 13.96 13.47 -8.67
CA LEU A 71 14.16 13.77 -10.11
C LEU A 71 12.85 14.08 -10.86
N VAL A 72 11.74 13.43 -10.49
CA VAL A 72 10.42 13.74 -11.08
C VAL A 72 9.88 15.07 -10.56
N GLU A 73 10.02 15.32 -9.26
CA GLU A 73 9.52 16.54 -8.60
C GLU A 73 10.28 17.79 -9.08
N ASP A 74 11.59 17.67 -9.30
CA ASP A 74 12.46 18.73 -9.82
C ASP A 74 12.31 18.92 -11.34
N GLY A 75 11.63 17.98 -12.02
CA GLY A 75 11.39 18.03 -13.46
C GLY A 75 12.56 17.56 -14.32
N ASP A 76 13.60 16.97 -13.71
CA ASP A 76 14.75 16.39 -14.40
C ASP A 76 14.35 15.19 -15.28
N ILE A 77 13.29 14.47 -14.88
CA ILE A 77 12.67 13.41 -15.69
C ILE A 77 11.15 13.55 -15.70
N LEU A 78 10.52 13.05 -16.78
CA LEU A 78 9.07 13.00 -16.89
C LEU A 78 8.48 11.98 -15.92
N ALA A 79 7.23 12.21 -15.48
CA ALA A 79 6.52 11.28 -14.61
C ALA A 79 6.37 9.87 -15.21
N GLU A 80 6.17 9.76 -16.53
CA GLU A 80 6.07 8.48 -17.23
C GLU A 80 7.40 7.72 -17.24
N GLU A 81 8.50 8.43 -17.52
CA GLU A 81 9.85 7.86 -17.40
C GLU A 81 10.16 7.44 -15.96
N GLY A 82 9.74 8.23 -14.98
CA GLY A 82 9.82 7.87 -13.56
C GLY A 82 9.11 6.55 -13.26
N ARG A 83 7.89 6.33 -13.80
CA ARG A 83 7.14 5.07 -13.60
C ARG A 83 7.86 3.85 -14.18
N LEU A 84 8.50 3.98 -15.34
CA LEU A 84 9.27 2.89 -15.94
C LEU A 84 10.49 2.55 -15.07
N ARG A 85 11.27 3.57 -14.70
CA ARG A 85 12.46 3.40 -13.85
C ARG A 85 12.12 2.89 -12.44
N TYR A 86 10.96 3.24 -11.90
CA TYR A 86 10.46 2.65 -10.66
C TYR A 86 10.26 1.14 -10.78
N GLY A 87 9.69 0.67 -11.89
CA GLY A 87 9.51 -0.75 -12.17
C GLY A 87 10.86 -1.48 -12.29
N GLU A 88 11.79 -0.92 -13.04
CA GLU A 88 13.14 -1.47 -13.23
C GLU A 88 13.90 -1.63 -11.91
N ALA A 89 13.87 -0.61 -11.05
CA ALA A 89 14.50 -0.68 -9.74
C ALA A 89 13.87 -1.77 -8.87
N ILE A 90 12.53 -1.90 -8.84
CA ILE A 90 11.86 -2.97 -8.09
C ILE A 90 12.26 -4.36 -8.62
N ASP A 91 12.31 -4.53 -9.95
CA ASP A 91 12.68 -5.80 -10.56
C ASP A 91 14.15 -6.16 -10.30
N LEU A 92 15.06 -5.18 -10.31
CA LEU A 92 16.47 -5.38 -9.98
C LEU A 92 16.65 -5.99 -8.59
N TYR A 93 15.98 -5.42 -7.58
CA TYR A 93 16.03 -5.92 -6.20
C TYR A 93 15.22 -7.21 -6.00
N ARG A 94 14.31 -7.56 -6.91
CA ARG A 94 13.62 -8.86 -6.91
C ARG A 94 14.56 -9.99 -7.30
N VAL A 95 15.39 -9.79 -8.33
CA VAL A 95 16.33 -10.80 -8.85
C VAL A 95 17.51 -11.03 -7.91
N THR A 96 17.92 -10.03 -7.13
CA THR A 96 19.00 -10.18 -6.13
C THR A 96 18.63 -11.07 -4.93
N ARG A 97 17.38 -11.56 -4.89
CA ARG A 97 16.86 -12.42 -3.82
C ARG A 97 17.05 -13.92 -4.12
N ASP A 98 17.26 -14.29 -5.39
CA ASP A 98 17.47 -15.67 -5.85
C ASP A 98 18.96 -16.05 -5.79
#